data_AF-A0A183E5Y9-F1
#
_entry.id   AF-A0A183E5Y9-F1
#
_cell.length_a   1.000
_cell.length_b   1.000
_cell.length_c   1.000
_cell.angle_alpha   90.00
_cell.angle_beta   90.00
_cell.angle_gamma   90.00
#
_symmetry.space_group_name_H-M   'P 1'
#
loop_
_entity.id
_entity.type
_entity.pdbx_description
1 polymer ?
#
loop_
_entity_poly.entity_id
_entity_poly.type
_entity_poly.pdbx_seq_one_letter_code
_entity_poly.pdbx_strand_id
1 'polypeptide(L)'
;LKICDFGLSIKSEQLENEKEIQLPTKWLAPEAIKLRQFTTKSDVWAFGVLLFEIFTDGNEPYPGQSNAEVREKLTDGSLFRMEIPLDIPPGIAELIKKCWLEEPKQRPTFREIYRTLTKISFL
;
A
#
# COMPACT_ATOMS: atom_id res chain seq x y z
N LEU A 1 -13.42 -8.82 -10.02
CA LEU A 1 -11.99 -8.86 -9.70
C LEU A 1 -11.66 -10.19 -9.03
N LYS A 2 -10.52 -10.81 -9.34
CA LYS A 2 -9.96 -11.95 -8.57
C LYS A 2 -8.51 -11.61 -8.23
N ILE A 3 -8.08 -11.94 -7.02
CA ILE A 3 -6.67 -11.80 -6.62
C ILE A 3 -5.93 -13.00 -7.18
N CYS A 4 -4.82 -12.75 -7.86
CA CYS A 4 -3.96 -13.77 -8.46
C CYS A 4 -2.51 -13.53 -8.01
N ASP A 5 -1.65 -14.51 -8.24
CA ASP A 5 -0.20 -14.48 -7.99
C ASP A 5 0.23 -14.35 -6.52
N PHE A 6 -0.02 -15.41 -5.76
CA PHE A 6 0.54 -15.57 -4.41
C PHE A 6 1.99 -16.10 -4.41
N GLY A 7 2.67 -16.17 -5.57
CA GLY A 7 4.01 -16.75 -5.69
C GLY A 7 5.09 -16.02 -4.89
N LEU A 8 4.84 -14.76 -4.53
CA LEU A 8 5.67 -13.92 -3.66
C LEU A 8 5.07 -13.74 -2.25
N SER A 9 4.03 -14.51 -1.89
CA SER A 9 3.45 -14.44 -0.55
C SER A 9 4.37 -15.12 0.45
N ILE A 10 4.96 -14.31 1.33
CA ILE A 10 5.90 -14.78 2.34
C ILE A 10 5.14 -15.08 3.63
N LYS A 11 5.24 -16.32 4.13
CA LYS A 11 4.87 -16.58 5.53
C LYS A 11 5.93 -15.94 6.42
N SER A 12 5.51 -15.24 7.48
CA SER A 12 6.37 -14.50 8.40
C SER A 12 7.60 -15.27 8.92
N GLU A 13 7.53 -16.61 8.96
CA GLU A 13 8.59 -17.51 9.44
C GLU A 13 9.67 -17.86 8.39
N GLN A 14 9.47 -17.55 7.11
CA GLN A 14 10.36 -18.00 6.01
C GLN A 14 11.45 -17.00 5.61
N LEU A 15 11.50 -15.83 6.26
CA LEU A 15 12.27 -14.70 5.76
C LEU A 15 13.78 -14.73 6.11
N GLU A 16 14.21 -15.57 7.06
CA GLU A 16 15.61 -15.56 7.53
C GLU A 16 16.64 -15.98 6.46
N ASN A 17 16.22 -16.62 5.35
CA ASN A 17 17.14 -17.27 4.40
C ASN A 17 17.16 -16.70 2.97
N GLU A 18 16.29 -15.76 2.58
CA GLU A 18 16.20 -15.31 1.17
C GLU A 18 16.75 -13.89 0.99
N LYS A 19 18.07 -13.78 0.77
CA LYS A 19 18.77 -12.49 0.59
C LYS A 19 18.53 -11.78 -0.75
N GLU A 20 17.77 -12.36 -1.68
CA GLU A 20 17.69 -11.86 -3.07
C GLU A 20 16.28 -11.77 -3.67
N ILE A 21 15.21 -11.67 -2.87
CA ILE A 21 13.89 -11.41 -3.45
C ILE A 21 13.79 -9.96 -3.90
N GLN A 22 13.66 -9.74 -5.22
CA GLN A 22 13.24 -8.45 -5.76
C GLN A 22 11.77 -8.22 -5.38
N LEU A 23 11.55 -7.31 -4.43
CA LEU A 23 10.20 -6.96 -3.99
C LEU A 23 9.66 -5.72 -4.73
N PRO A 24 8.33 -5.65 -4.95
CA PRO A 24 7.68 -4.51 -5.57
C PRO A 24 7.67 -3.30 -4.63
N THR A 25 8.81 -2.60 -4.55
CA THR A 25 9.10 -1.59 -3.51
C THR A 25 8.02 -0.49 -3.41
N LYS A 26 7.45 -0.06 -4.54
CA LYS A 26 6.38 0.96 -4.58
C LYS A 26 5.06 0.54 -3.94
N TRP A 27 4.82 -0.76 -3.75
CA TRP A 27 3.63 -1.29 -3.07
C TRP A 27 3.89 -1.63 -1.61
N LEU A 28 5.15 -1.61 -1.16
CA LEU A 28 5.51 -2.01 0.19
C LEU A 28 5.26 -0.90 1.22
N ALA A 29 4.78 -1.30 2.39
CA ALA A 29 4.69 -0.46 3.56
C ALA A 29 6.08 -0.13 4.15
N PRO A 30 6.25 1.00 4.87
CA PRO A 30 7.53 1.39 5.48
C PRO A 30 8.16 0.28 6.34
N GLU A 31 7.38 -0.44 7.15
CA GLU A 31 7.86 -1.53 7.99
C GLU A 31 8.27 -2.78 7.18
N ALA A 32 7.62 -3.03 6.05
CA ALA A 32 7.98 -4.10 5.13
C ALA A 32 9.29 -3.78 4.39
N ILE A 33 9.56 -2.50 4.14
CA ILE A 33 10.83 -2.03 3.54
C ILE A 33 11.96 -2.09 4.58
N LYS A 34 11.78 -1.50 5.77
CA LYS A 34 12.82 -1.35 6.80
C LYS A 34 13.16 -2.66 7.50
N LEU A 35 12.12 -3.34 7.96
CA LEU A 35 12.23 -4.44 8.92
C LEU A 35 11.82 -5.78 8.30
N ARG A 36 11.44 -5.77 7.02
CA ARG A 36 10.89 -6.93 6.31
C ARG A 36 9.71 -7.58 7.06
N GLN A 37 8.91 -6.75 7.73
CA GLN A 37 7.72 -7.19 8.44
C GLN A 37 6.52 -7.18 7.49
N PHE A 38 6.13 -8.38 7.04
CA PHE A 38 4.95 -8.59 6.21
C PHE A 38 3.80 -9.06 7.08
N THR A 39 2.70 -8.30 7.08
CA THR A 39 1.52 -8.56 7.89
C THR A 39 0.26 -8.21 7.10
N THR A 40 -0.92 -8.59 7.59
CA THR A 40 -2.17 -8.10 7.02
C THR A 40 -2.25 -6.56 6.99
N LYS A 41 -1.53 -5.84 7.86
CA LYS A 41 -1.48 -4.38 7.85
C LYS A 41 -0.53 -3.81 6.79
N SER A 42 0.52 -4.52 6.40
CA SER A 42 1.30 -4.16 5.21
C SER A 42 0.51 -4.44 3.93
N ASP A 43 -0.34 -5.47 3.92
CA ASP A 43 -1.24 -5.72 2.78
C ASP A 43 -2.29 -4.60 2.63
N VAL A 44 -2.76 -4.03 3.73
CA VAL A 44 -3.65 -2.85 3.72
C VAL A 44 -2.96 -1.64 3.07
N TRP A 45 -1.67 -1.44 3.31
CA TRP A 45 -0.91 -0.39 2.63
C TRP A 45 -0.87 -0.62 1.12
N ALA A 46 -0.50 -1.84 0.70
CA ALA A 46 -0.47 -2.24 -0.70
C ALA A 46 -1.85 -2.09 -1.36
N PHE A 47 -2.92 -2.38 -0.63
CA PHE A 47 -4.29 -2.13 -1.08
C PHE A 47 -4.59 -0.64 -1.28
N GLY A 48 -4.03 0.25 -0.47
CA GLY A 48 -4.11 1.70 -0.70
C GLY A 48 -3.43 2.13 -2.01
N VAL A 49 -2.28 1.52 -2.35
CA VAL A 49 -1.62 1.73 -3.64
C VAL A 49 -2.48 1.21 -4.79
N LEU A 50 -3.06 0.02 -4.65
CA LEU A 50 -4.00 -0.54 -5.63
C LEU A 50 -5.23 0.36 -5.85
N LEU A 51 -5.81 0.92 -4.78
CA LEU A 51 -6.92 1.87 -4.92
C LEU A 51 -6.50 3.11 -5.69
N PHE A 52 -5.31 3.66 -5.43
CA PHE A 52 -4.77 4.75 -6.24
C PHE A 52 -4.71 4.35 -7.72
N GLU A 53 -4.12 3.20 -8.05
CA GLU A 53 -4.02 2.74 -9.44
C GLU A 53 -5.39 2.59 -10.11
N ILE A 54 -6.38 2.00 -9.41
CA ILE A 54 -7.74 1.83 -9.93
C ILE A 54 -8.39 3.17 -10.25
N PHE A 55 -8.28 4.16 -9.35
CA PHE A 55 -8.95 5.45 -9.49
C PHE A 55 -8.16 6.48 -10.31
N THR A 56 -6.99 6.10 -10.81
CA THR A 56 -6.17 6.92 -11.72
C THR A 56 -5.97 6.22 -13.06
N ASP A 57 -6.86 5.30 -13.42
CA ASP A 57 -6.84 4.53 -14.67
C ASP A 57 -5.49 3.82 -14.94
N GLY A 58 -4.85 3.32 -13.88
CA GLY A 58 -3.61 2.55 -13.95
C GLY A 58 -2.34 3.39 -13.95
N ASN A 59 -2.38 4.62 -13.46
CA ASN A 59 -1.15 5.42 -13.31
C ASN A 59 -0.14 4.71 -12.40
N GLU A 60 1.14 4.88 -12.73
CA GLU A 60 2.23 4.32 -11.95
C GLU A 60 2.26 4.90 -10.53
N PRO A 61 2.34 4.07 -9.47
CA PRO A 61 2.59 4.56 -8.12
C PRO A 61 3.90 5.35 -8.02
N TYR A 62 3.88 6.44 -7.25
CA TYR A 62 5.01 7.36 -7.10
C TYR A 62 5.58 7.78 -8.46
N PRO A 63 4.79 8.49 -9.29
CA PRO A 63 5.16 8.80 -10.67
C PRO A 63 6.47 9.61 -10.72
N GLY A 64 7.35 9.21 -11.64
CA GLY A 64 8.65 9.85 -11.82
C GLY A 64 9.70 9.55 -10.74
N GLN A 65 9.40 8.67 -9.79
CA GLN A 65 10.35 8.26 -8.74
C GLN A 65 10.81 6.82 -8.94
N SER A 66 12.12 6.61 -8.78
CA SER A 66 12.75 5.29 -8.78
C SER A 66 12.43 4.52 -7.50
N ASN A 67 12.62 3.19 -7.53
CA ASN A 67 12.46 2.35 -6.33
C ASN A 67 13.41 2.76 -5.18
N ALA A 68 14.59 3.29 -5.50
CA ALA A 68 15.55 3.76 -4.49
C ALA A 68 15.06 5.03 -3.79
N GLU A 69 14.56 6.02 -4.55
CA GLU A 69 14.02 7.26 -3.99
C GLU A 69 12.75 7.00 -3.16
N VAL A 70 11.86 6.13 -3.64
CA VAL A 70 10.64 5.77 -2.89
C VAL A 70 11.02 5.06 -1.59
N ARG A 71 11.99 4.13 -1.63
CA ARG A 71 12.51 3.48 -0.43
C ARG A 71 13.05 4.50 0.56
N GLU A 72 13.89 5.42 0.13
CA GLU A 72 14.47 6.45 1.00
C GLU A 72 13.38 7.31 1.65
N LYS A 73 12.49 7.91 0.86
CA LYS A 73 11.44 8.82 1.36
C LYS A 73 10.42 8.13 2.27
N LEU A 74 10.07 6.88 2.00
CA LEU A 74 9.18 6.12 2.88
C LEU A 74 9.87 5.70 4.19
N THR A 75 11.20 5.80 4.27
CA THR A 75 11.96 5.29 5.41
C THR A 75 12.75 6.33 6.20
N ASP A 76 12.92 7.54 5.68
CA ASP A 76 13.65 8.66 6.30
C ASP A 76 12.95 9.31 7.51
N GLY A 77 11.68 8.98 7.76
CA GLY A 77 10.88 9.54 8.86
C GLY A 77 10.10 10.82 8.52
N SER A 78 10.12 11.27 7.26
CA SER A 78 9.43 12.47 6.77
C SER A 78 7.90 12.35 6.67
N LEU A 79 7.33 11.16 6.92
CA LEU A 79 5.92 10.83 6.69
C LEU A 79 5.46 11.04 5.23
N PHE A 80 6.39 11.05 4.28
CA PHE A 80 6.11 11.23 2.86
C PHE A 80 5.10 10.20 2.33
N ARG A 81 4.17 10.65 1.48
CA ARG A 81 3.22 9.83 0.70
C ARG A 81 3.09 10.40 -0.70
N MET A 82 2.75 9.57 -1.68
CA MET A 82 2.42 10.09 -3.01
C MET A 82 1.15 10.94 -2.97
N GLU A 83 1.09 11.92 -3.86
CA GLU A 83 -0.07 12.79 -4.01
C GLU A 83 -1.26 12.00 -4.57
N ILE A 84 -2.46 12.31 -4.06
CA ILE A 84 -3.72 11.74 -4.53
C ILE A 84 -4.38 12.81 -5.40
N PRO A 85 -4.56 12.58 -6.72
CA PRO A 85 -5.23 13.49 -7.62
C PRO A 85 -6.61 13.95 -7.13
N LEU A 86 -6.99 15.18 -7.48
CA LEU A 86 -8.23 15.84 -7.02
C LEU A 86 -9.51 15.27 -7.64
N ASP A 87 -9.40 14.56 -8.76
CA ASP A 87 -10.48 13.89 -9.48
C ASP A 87 -10.88 12.55 -8.83
N ILE A 88 -10.06 12.02 -7.91
CA ILE A 88 -10.42 10.85 -7.13
C ILE A 88 -11.55 11.22 -6.15
N PRO A 89 -12.65 10.43 -6.08
CA PRO A 89 -13.76 10.70 -5.17
C PRO A 89 -13.29 10.89 -3.71
N PRO A 90 -13.77 11.92 -2.99
CA PRO A 90 -13.25 12.26 -1.65
C PRO A 90 -13.28 11.10 -0.65
N GLY A 91 -14.33 10.28 -0.68
CA GLY A 91 -14.44 9.10 0.19
C GLY A 91 -13.36 8.04 -0.08
N ILE A 92 -12.91 7.94 -1.33
CA ILE A 92 -11.83 7.04 -1.74
C ILE A 92 -10.47 7.64 -1.39
N ALA A 93 -10.26 8.93 -1.65
CA ALA A 93 -9.04 9.63 -1.26
C ALA A 93 -8.79 9.50 0.26
N GLU A 94 -9.81 9.68 1.09
CA GLU A 94 -9.71 9.49 2.54
C GLU A 94 -9.44 8.05 2.94
N LEU A 95 -10.00 7.07 2.22
CA LEU A 95 -9.71 5.66 2.46
C LEU A 95 -8.25 5.32 2.13
N ILE A 96 -7.73 5.80 0.99
CA ILE A 96 -6.33 5.64 0.59
C ILE A 96 -5.40 6.23 1.66
N LYS A 97 -5.65 7.47 2.11
CA LYS A 97 -4.88 8.11 3.19
C LYS A 97 -4.86 7.27 4.47
N LYS A 98 -6.01 6.68 4.85
CA LYS A 98 -6.11 5.79 6.02
C LYS A 98 -5.30 4.50 5.85
N CYS A 99 -5.27 3.93 4.65
CA CYS A 99 -4.42 2.77 4.34
C CYS A 99 -2.92 3.10 4.47
N TRP A 100 -2.54 4.36 4.26
CA TRP A 100 -1.16 4.83 4.35
C TRP A 100 -0.78 5.50 5.68
N LEU A 101 -1.55 5.28 6.76
CA LEU A 101 -1.12 5.71 8.09
C LEU A 101 0.19 5.03 8.46
N GLU A 102 1.13 5.79 9.02
CA GLU A 102 2.48 5.33 9.35
C GLU A 102 2.43 4.11 10.26
N GLU A 103 1.72 4.24 11.37
CA GLU A 103 1.59 3.21 12.40
C GLU A 103 0.61 2.11 11.94
N PRO A 104 1.08 0.84 11.75
CA PRO A 104 0.27 -0.23 11.18
C PRO A 104 -1.05 -0.50 11.91
N LYS A 105 -1.10 -0.35 13.25
CA LYS A 105 -2.34 -0.57 14.02
C LYS A 105 -3.42 0.49 13.75
N GLN A 106 -3.05 1.68 13.27
CA GLN A 106 -4.00 2.75 12.94
C GLN A 106 -4.62 2.58 11.55
N ARG A 107 -3.98 1.80 10.67
CA ARG A 107 -4.56 1.45 9.37
C ARG A 107 -5.85 0.65 9.58
N PRO A 108 -6.86 0.78 8.71
CA PRO A 108 -8.08 -0.01 8.82
C PRO A 108 -7.80 -1.51 8.64
N THR A 109 -8.74 -2.34 9.04
CA THR A 109 -8.80 -3.76 8.66
C THR A 109 -9.47 -3.90 7.30
N PHE A 110 -9.22 -4.99 6.58
CA PHE A 110 -9.97 -5.28 5.34
C PHE A 110 -11.49 -5.34 5.55
N ARG A 111 -11.96 -5.73 6.74
CA ARG A 111 -13.38 -5.69 7.10
C ARG A 111 -13.93 -4.25 7.14
N GLU A 112 -13.16 -3.32 7.69
CA GLU A 112 -13.53 -1.90 7.74
C GLU A 112 -13.43 -1.23 6.38
N ILE A 113 -12.40 -1.58 5.59
CA ILE A 113 -12.26 -1.17 4.19
C ILE A 113 -13.50 -1.61 3.40
N TYR A 114 -13.87 -2.89 3.48
CA TYR A 114 -15.06 -3.44 2.80
C TYR A 114 -16.31 -2.66 3.19
N ARG A 115 -16.56 -2.47 4.48
CA ARG A 115 -17.70 -1.67 4.98
C ARG A 115 -17.69 -0.24 4.46
N THR A 116 -16.52 0.39 4.38
CA THR A 116 -16.37 1.75 3.86
C THR A 116 -16.72 1.79 2.38
N LEU A 117 -16.14 0.90 1.57
CA LEU A 117 -16.40 0.81 0.13
C LEU A 117 -17.88 0.50 -0.17
N THR A 118 -18.55 -0.36 0.61
CA THR A 118 -19.99 -0.64 0.42
C THR A 118 -20.90 0.54 0.75
N LYS A 119 -20.42 1.50 1.55
CA LYS A 119 -21.18 2.71 1.91
C LYS A 119 -20.94 3.86 0.95
N ILE A 120 -19.82 3.84 0.24
CA ILE A 120 -19.54 4.79 -0.84
C ILE A 120 -20.43 4.35 -2.00
N SER A 121 -21.63 4.94 -2.08
CA SER A 121 -22.51 4.78 -3.22
C SER A 121 -21.83 5.42 -4.43
N PHE A 122 -21.57 4.63 -5.47
CA PHE A 122 -21.14 5.12 -6.78
C PHE A 122 -22.34 5.41 -7.70
N LEU A 123 -23.50 5.71 -7.11
CA LEU A 123 -24.74 6.11 -7.78
C LEU A 123 -24.99 7.60 -7.56
#